data_AF-A0A2E3HE66-F1
#
_entry.id   AF-A0A2E3HE66-F1
#
_cell.length_a   1.000
_cell.length_b   1.000
_cell.length_c   1.000
_cell.angle_alpha   90.00
_cell.angle_beta   90.00
_cell.angle_gamma   90.00
#
_symmetry.space_group_name_H-M   'P 1'
#
loop_
_entity.id
_entity.type
_entity.pdbx_description
1 polymer ?
#
loop_
_entity_poly.entity_id
_entity_poly.type
_entity_poly.pdbx_seq_one_letter_code
_entity_poly.pdbx_strand_id
1 'polypeptide(L)'
;MKSSHKNLKTKGLRGFTLVELLTVVTIIVILSGMVVGVSSFVQRKAAVEKARVQMELFNLKINEYKADAGGYLPPTMEEDIEAKSGLIIYRMLYGDGIGADGIAGTADDGALDGEPDEGAVVYIPDLNPNTNNQNWIDKKGSDVPVEIVDPWGNPWRFRNQKGDPDQQNPDFDLWSVGPDGKNGTEDDIRNW
;
A
#
# COMPACT_ATOMS: atom_id res chain seq x y z
N MET A 1 52.98 64.28 19.74
CA MET A 1 51.71 63.78 19.15
C MET A 1 50.86 63.18 20.28
N LYS A 2 49.69 63.74 20.59
CA LYS A 2 48.76 63.20 21.62
C LYS A 2 47.85 62.16 20.97
N SER A 3 47.97 60.90 21.36
CA SER A 3 47.08 59.82 20.91
C SER A 3 45.74 59.91 21.65
N SER A 4 44.64 60.07 20.92
CA SER A 4 43.27 60.07 21.44
C SER A 4 42.72 58.66 21.36
N HIS A 5 42.62 57.97 22.49
CA HIS A 5 41.96 56.67 22.59
C HIS A 5 40.45 56.84 22.71
N LYS A 6 39.72 56.53 21.64
CA LYS A 6 38.26 56.42 21.67
C LYS A 6 37.87 55.11 22.36
N ASN A 7 37.19 55.21 23.51
CA ASN A 7 36.62 54.06 24.22
C ASN A 7 35.43 53.50 23.45
N LEU A 8 35.61 52.32 22.84
CA LEU A 8 34.52 51.53 22.26
C LEU A 8 33.73 50.89 23.41
N LYS A 9 32.52 51.40 23.68
CA LYS A 9 31.59 50.76 24.63
C LYS A 9 31.10 49.44 24.04
N THR A 10 31.63 48.32 24.53
CA THR A 10 31.06 47.00 24.28
C THR A 10 29.67 46.95 24.93
N LYS A 11 28.62 46.74 24.15
CA LYS A 11 27.29 46.44 24.70
C LYS A 11 27.40 45.10 25.43
N GLY A 12 27.18 45.09 26.73
CA GLY A 12 27.19 43.87 27.53
C GLY A 12 26.19 42.87 26.95
N LEU A 13 26.68 41.73 26.48
CA LEU A 13 25.85 40.58 26.15
C LEU A 13 25.25 40.08 27.47
N ARG A 14 23.93 40.23 27.63
CA ARG A 14 23.21 39.63 28.75
C ARG A 14 23.25 38.11 28.56
N GLY A 15 23.89 37.42 29.50
CA GLY A 15 23.89 35.95 29.53
C GLY A 15 22.52 35.42 29.93
N PHE A 16 22.16 34.24 29.41
CA PHE A 16 20.97 33.50 29.82
C PHE A 16 21.10 33.04 31.28
N THR A 17 19.98 33.08 32.01
CA THR A 17 19.93 32.53 33.37
C THR A 17 19.82 31.00 33.32
N LEU A 18 20.40 30.32 34.33
CA LEU A 18 20.24 28.86 34.46
C LEU A 18 18.76 28.45 34.59
N VAL A 19 17.93 29.32 35.18
CA VAL A 19 16.50 29.08 35.35
C VAL A 19 15.76 29.12 34.00
N GLU A 20 16.07 30.06 33.10
CA GLU A 20 15.50 30.07 31.75
C GLU A 20 15.85 28.81 30.97
N LEU A 21 17.12 28.37 31.05
CA LEU A 21 17.51 27.14 30.36
C LEU A 21 16.77 25.94 30.94
N LEU A 22 16.66 25.85 32.28
CA LEU A 22 16.00 24.75 32.96
C LEU A 22 14.49 24.69 32.67
N THR A 23 13.80 25.82 32.66
CA THR A 23 12.37 25.85 32.32
C THR A 23 12.13 25.50 30.85
N VAL A 24 12.98 25.96 29.94
CA VAL A 24 12.89 25.63 28.51
C VAL A 24 13.08 24.14 28.26
N VAL A 25 14.13 23.52 28.81
CA VAL A 25 14.33 22.07 28.61
C VAL A 25 13.21 21.26 29.27
N THR A 26 12.68 21.72 30.40
CA THR A 26 11.52 21.08 31.06
C THR A 26 10.28 21.10 30.17
N ILE A 27 9.96 22.26 29.58
CA ILE A 27 8.82 22.40 28.65
C ILE A 27 9.03 21.55 27.39
N ILE A 28 10.25 21.52 26.83
CA ILE A 28 10.57 20.70 25.64
C ILE A 28 10.38 19.21 25.94
N VAL A 29 10.81 18.71 27.10
CA VAL A 29 10.63 17.30 27.49
C VAL A 29 9.16 16.93 27.59
N ILE A 30 8.34 17.77 28.24
CA ILE A 30 6.89 17.52 28.38
C ILE A 30 6.20 17.52 27.00
N LEU A 31 6.47 18.53 26.17
CA LEU A 31 5.89 18.63 24.83
C LEU A 31 6.35 17.48 23.91
N SER A 32 7.63 17.13 23.97
CA SER A 32 8.18 16.03 23.16
C SER A 32 7.52 14.69 23.48
N GLY A 33 7.22 14.42 24.76
CA GLY A 33 6.51 13.19 25.17
C GLY A 33 5.10 13.09 24.61
N MET A 34 4.39 14.21 24.47
CA MET A 34 3.00 14.24 23.97
C MET A 34 2.90 14.00 22.45
N VAL A 35 3.88 14.50 21.68
CA VAL A 35 3.87 14.41 20.20
C VAL A 35 4.01 12.97 19.70
N VAL A 36 4.83 12.14 20.35
CA VAL A 36 5.15 10.78 19.88
C VAL A 36 3.93 9.84 19.91
N GLY A 37 3.06 9.95 20.92
CA GLY A 37 1.93 9.02 21.09
C GLY A 37 0.81 9.17 20.07
N VAL A 38 0.55 10.39 19.58
CA VAL A 38 -0.59 10.67 18.67
C VAL A 38 -0.29 10.23 17.23
N SER A 39 0.96 10.32 16.78
CA SER A 39 1.35 10.02 15.40
C SER A 39 1.06 8.56 15.00
N SER A 40 1.39 7.59 15.85
CA SER A 40 1.21 6.16 15.55
C SER A 40 -0.26 5.76 15.43
N PHE A 41 -1.14 6.35 16.25
CA PHE A 41 -2.58 6.08 16.17
C PHE A 41 -3.19 6.63 14.88
N VAL A 42 -2.80 7.85 14.50
CA VAL A 42 -3.28 8.49 13.26
C VAL A 42 -2.83 7.69 12.03
N GLN A 43 -1.58 7.20 12.02
CA GLN A 43 -1.07 6.36 10.92
C GLN A 43 -1.83 5.03 10.79
N ARG A 44 -2.14 4.35 11.91
CA ARG A 44 -2.94 3.11 11.88
C ARG A 44 -4.33 3.35 11.30
N LYS A 45 -5.01 4.41 11.74
CA LYS A 45 -6.33 4.77 11.19
C LYS A 45 -6.24 5.09 9.70
N ALA A 46 -5.22 5.84 9.28
CA ALA A 46 -5.01 6.16 7.87
C ALA A 46 -4.69 4.92 7.02
N ALA A 47 -3.95 3.94 7.56
CA ALA A 47 -3.67 2.68 6.87
C ALA A 47 -4.95 1.86 6.62
N VAL A 48 -5.81 1.72 7.64
CA VAL A 48 -7.11 1.05 7.48
C VAL A 48 -7.97 1.74 6.41
N GLU A 49 -8.01 3.07 6.42
CA GLU A 49 -8.77 3.83 5.41
C GLU A 49 -8.21 3.63 4.01
N LYS A 50 -6.88 3.67 3.84
CA LYS A 50 -6.23 3.39 2.55
C LYS A 50 -6.57 1.99 2.04
N ALA A 51 -6.56 0.98 2.89
CA ALA A 51 -6.93 -0.38 2.52
C ALA A 51 -8.39 -0.48 2.07
N ARG A 52 -9.31 0.23 2.74
CA ARG A 52 -10.73 0.30 2.33
C ARG A 52 -10.91 0.98 0.97
N VAL A 53 -10.25 2.12 0.75
CA VAL A 53 -10.31 2.81 -0.55
C VAL A 53 -9.70 1.94 -1.66
N GLN A 54 -8.59 1.26 -1.38
CA GLN A 54 -7.95 0.34 -2.32
C GLN A 54 -8.87 -0.86 -2.64
N MET A 55 -9.54 -1.42 -1.62
CA MET A 55 -10.55 -2.48 -1.78
C MET A 55 -11.69 -2.03 -2.69
N GLU A 56 -12.26 -0.85 -2.46
CA GLU A 56 -13.35 -0.32 -3.29
C GLU A 56 -12.92 -0.13 -4.74
N LEU A 57 -11.70 0.37 -4.96
CA LEU A 57 -11.12 0.50 -6.28
C LEU A 57 -10.94 -0.87 -6.95
N PHE A 58 -10.39 -1.86 -6.26
CA PHE A 58 -10.22 -3.22 -6.79
C PHE A 58 -11.56 -3.88 -7.08
N ASN A 59 -12.55 -3.79 -6.18
CA ASN A 59 -13.89 -4.30 -6.44
C ASN A 59 -14.50 -3.69 -7.71
N LEU A 60 -14.37 -2.37 -7.88
CA LEU A 60 -14.87 -1.70 -9.08
C LEU A 60 -14.13 -2.20 -10.34
N LYS A 61 -12.80 -2.23 -10.32
CA LYS A 61 -11.99 -2.57 -11.50
C LYS A 61 -12.02 -4.06 -11.87
N ILE A 62 -12.16 -4.95 -10.89
CA ILE A 62 -12.40 -6.37 -11.15
C ILE A 62 -13.76 -6.57 -11.82
N ASN A 63 -14.78 -5.82 -11.42
CA ASN A 63 -16.09 -5.87 -12.07
C ASN A 63 -16.05 -5.29 -13.51
N GLU A 64 -15.29 -4.22 -13.75
CA GLU A 64 -15.03 -3.71 -15.11
C GLU A 64 -14.32 -4.78 -15.96
N TYR A 65 -13.22 -5.36 -15.46
CA TYR A 65 -12.50 -6.45 -16.12
C TYR A 65 -13.43 -7.62 -16.46
N LYS A 66 -14.23 -8.07 -15.48
CA LYS A 66 -15.18 -9.16 -15.66
C LYS A 66 -16.18 -8.84 -16.78
N ALA A 67 -16.66 -7.61 -16.87
CA ALA A 67 -17.60 -7.21 -17.91
C ALA A 67 -16.96 -7.26 -19.31
N ASP A 68 -15.72 -6.77 -19.43
CA ASP A 68 -14.97 -6.74 -20.68
C ASP A 68 -14.51 -8.15 -21.11
N ALA A 69 -14.16 -9.02 -20.16
CA ALA A 69 -13.81 -10.42 -20.38
C ALA A 69 -15.02 -11.36 -20.56
N GLY A 70 -16.23 -10.82 -20.81
CA GLY A 70 -17.42 -11.62 -21.09
C GLY A 70 -17.94 -12.42 -19.89
N GLY A 71 -17.65 -11.97 -18.67
CA GLY A 71 -18.03 -12.60 -17.41
C GLY A 71 -16.97 -13.54 -16.84
N TYR A 72 -15.83 -13.71 -17.52
CA TYR A 72 -14.75 -14.57 -17.07
C TYR A 72 -13.93 -13.91 -15.95
N LEU A 73 -13.56 -14.71 -14.95
CA LEU A 73 -12.54 -14.39 -13.97
C LEU A 73 -11.57 -15.58 -13.86
N PRO A 74 -10.26 -15.34 -13.75
CA PRO A 74 -9.27 -16.41 -13.60
C PRO A 74 -9.58 -17.21 -12.34
N PRO A 75 -9.71 -18.55 -12.41
CA PRO A 75 -10.04 -19.34 -11.24
C PRO A 75 -8.89 -19.35 -10.24
N THR A 76 -9.20 -19.22 -8.96
CA THR A 76 -8.24 -19.43 -7.87
C THR A 76 -8.13 -20.90 -7.49
N MET A 77 -6.91 -21.37 -7.22
CA MET A 77 -6.68 -22.64 -6.53
C MET A 77 -6.47 -22.45 -5.02
N GLU A 78 -6.60 -23.51 -4.23
CA GLU A 78 -6.37 -23.46 -2.78
C GLU A 78 -4.96 -22.94 -2.43
N GLU A 79 -3.94 -23.28 -3.23
CA GLU A 79 -2.57 -22.76 -3.07
C GLU A 79 -2.49 -21.24 -3.30
N ASP A 80 -3.32 -20.70 -4.20
CA ASP A 80 -3.30 -19.28 -4.56
C ASP A 80 -3.93 -18.42 -3.48
N ILE A 81 -4.90 -18.94 -2.73
CA ILE A 81 -5.63 -18.22 -1.69
C ILE A 81 -4.70 -17.76 -0.56
N GLU A 82 -3.58 -18.46 -0.30
CA GLU A 82 -2.65 -18.08 0.78
C GLU A 82 -1.35 -17.45 0.27
N ALA A 83 -0.93 -17.73 -0.97
CA ALA A 83 0.39 -17.33 -1.44
C ALA A 83 0.39 -16.37 -2.64
N LYS A 84 -0.50 -16.52 -3.63
CA LYS A 84 -0.33 -15.88 -4.97
C LYS A 84 -1.55 -15.13 -5.50
N SER A 85 -2.59 -14.96 -4.70
CA SER A 85 -3.82 -14.30 -5.14
C SER A 85 -3.60 -12.84 -5.55
N GLY A 86 -2.60 -12.15 -4.99
CA GLY A 86 -2.21 -10.80 -5.40
C GLY A 86 -1.72 -10.71 -6.85
N LEU A 87 -1.11 -11.77 -7.37
CA LEU A 87 -0.66 -11.85 -8.77
C LEU A 87 -1.84 -11.96 -9.74
N ILE A 88 -2.89 -12.68 -9.35
CA ILE A 88 -4.11 -12.80 -10.17
C ILE A 88 -4.76 -11.42 -10.33
N ILE A 89 -4.85 -10.64 -9.25
CA ILE A 89 -5.34 -9.26 -9.29
C ILE A 89 -4.44 -8.40 -10.19
N TYR A 90 -3.12 -8.55 -10.09
CA TYR A 90 -2.18 -7.82 -10.92
C TYR A 90 -2.37 -8.09 -12.42
N ARG A 91 -2.43 -9.36 -12.82
CA ARG A 91 -2.67 -9.75 -14.21
C ARG A 91 -3.97 -9.19 -14.75
N MET A 92 -5.05 -9.29 -13.97
CA MET A 92 -6.36 -8.76 -14.38
C MET A 92 -6.36 -7.23 -14.56
N LEU A 93 -5.74 -6.49 -13.65
CA LEU A 93 -5.94 -5.04 -13.55
C LEU A 93 -4.83 -4.20 -14.20
N TYR A 94 -3.64 -4.78 -14.36
CA TYR A 94 -2.52 -4.14 -15.04
C TYR A 94 -2.25 -4.72 -16.42
N GLY A 95 -2.54 -6.00 -16.63
CA GLY A 95 -2.47 -6.65 -17.92
C GLY A 95 -1.07 -7.07 -18.37
N ASP A 96 -0.17 -7.30 -17.43
CA ASP A 96 1.13 -7.96 -17.67
C ASP A 96 0.96 -9.48 -17.48
N GLY A 97 1.49 -10.28 -18.41
CA GLY A 97 1.39 -11.74 -18.41
C GLY A 97 0.01 -12.30 -18.73
N ILE A 98 -0.74 -11.68 -19.65
CA ILE A 98 -2.09 -12.08 -20.08
C ILE A 98 -2.22 -12.43 -21.57
N GLY A 99 -1.10 -12.48 -22.32
CA GLY A 99 -1.14 -12.97 -23.69
C GLY A 99 -1.88 -12.04 -24.67
N ALA A 100 -2.14 -12.53 -25.88
CA ALA A 100 -2.73 -11.72 -26.95
C ALA A 100 -4.26 -11.62 -26.88
N ASP A 101 -4.92 -12.50 -26.13
CA ASP A 101 -6.36 -12.45 -25.92
C ASP A 101 -6.79 -11.39 -24.90
N GLY A 102 -5.84 -10.88 -24.11
CA GLY A 102 -6.08 -9.84 -23.10
C GLY A 102 -6.88 -10.34 -21.91
N ILE A 103 -6.91 -11.65 -21.66
CA ILE A 103 -7.65 -12.28 -20.57
C ILE A 103 -6.65 -13.01 -19.67
N ALA A 104 -6.61 -12.65 -18.39
CA ALA A 104 -5.72 -13.29 -17.43
C ALA A 104 -6.11 -14.77 -17.16
N GLY A 105 -5.11 -15.63 -16.99
CA GLY A 105 -5.30 -17.01 -16.54
C GLY A 105 -5.72 -17.99 -17.64
N THR A 106 -5.40 -17.65 -18.89
CA THR A 106 -5.65 -18.48 -20.08
C THR A 106 -4.38 -19.27 -20.46
N ALA A 107 -4.47 -20.11 -21.48
CA ALA A 107 -3.35 -20.97 -21.87
C ALA A 107 -2.25 -20.22 -22.65
N ASP A 108 -2.52 -18.99 -23.11
CA ASP A 108 -1.63 -18.12 -23.86
C ASP A 108 -1.05 -16.96 -23.03
N ASP A 109 -1.16 -17.03 -21.69
CA ASP A 109 -0.55 -16.09 -20.74
C ASP A 109 0.94 -15.78 -21.08
N GLY A 110 1.28 -14.49 -21.07
CA GLY A 110 2.59 -13.94 -21.39
C GLY A 110 3.64 -14.04 -20.28
N ALA A 111 4.80 -13.44 -20.52
CA ALA A 111 5.84 -13.30 -19.49
C ALA A 111 5.47 -12.16 -18.54
N LEU A 112 5.85 -12.29 -17.26
CA LEU A 112 5.75 -11.19 -16.28
C LEU A 112 7.02 -10.34 -16.38
N ASP A 113 6.97 -9.30 -17.21
CA ASP A 113 8.12 -8.40 -17.43
C ASP A 113 7.91 -6.98 -16.86
N GLY A 114 6.76 -6.76 -16.22
CA GLY A 114 6.39 -5.51 -15.59
C GLY A 114 5.79 -4.49 -16.54
N GLU A 115 5.53 -4.85 -17.80
CA GLU A 115 4.84 -4.03 -18.78
C GLU A 115 3.56 -4.73 -19.29
N PRO A 116 2.49 -4.00 -19.62
CA PRO A 116 1.27 -4.63 -20.15
C PRO A 116 1.51 -5.30 -21.52
N ASP A 117 0.94 -6.48 -21.72
CA ASP A 117 1.01 -7.24 -22.96
C ASP A 117 0.24 -6.56 -24.11
N GLU A 118 0.56 -6.91 -25.35
CA GLU A 118 -0.14 -6.38 -26.52
C GLU A 118 -1.63 -6.77 -26.51
N GLY A 119 -2.51 -5.78 -26.56
CA GLY A 119 -3.96 -5.99 -26.50
C GLY A 119 -4.55 -5.94 -25.08
N ALA A 120 -3.71 -5.87 -24.05
CA ALA A 120 -4.15 -5.74 -22.68
C ALA A 120 -4.84 -4.39 -22.41
N VAL A 121 -5.94 -4.45 -21.64
CA VAL A 121 -6.60 -3.26 -21.10
C VAL A 121 -6.03 -2.97 -19.72
N VAL A 122 -5.47 -1.77 -19.53
CA VAL A 122 -4.95 -1.33 -18.24
C VAL A 122 -6.06 -0.67 -17.43
N TYR A 123 -6.60 -1.37 -16.44
CA TYR A 123 -7.66 -0.86 -15.57
C TYR A 123 -7.13 0.04 -14.45
N ILE A 124 -5.95 -0.29 -13.92
CA ILE A 124 -5.27 0.49 -12.87
C ILE A 124 -3.81 0.77 -13.28
N PRO A 125 -3.54 1.96 -13.85
CA PRO A 125 -2.18 2.37 -14.22
C PRO A 125 -1.22 2.48 -13.01
N ASP A 126 -1.76 2.73 -11.81
CA ASP A 126 -0.99 2.84 -10.56
C ASP A 126 -0.38 1.51 -10.11
N LEU A 127 -0.78 0.38 -10.70
CA LEU A 127 -0.15 -0.93 -10.49
C LEU A 127 1.15 -1.11 -11.27
N ASN A 128 1.58 -0.10 -12.04
CA ASN A 128 2.86 -0.14 -12.76
C ASN A 128 4.01 -0.39 -11.78
N PRO A 129 4.72 -1.53 -11.87
CA PRO A 129 5.77 -1.85 -10.92
C PRO A 129 6.99 -0.94 -11.08
N ASN A 130 7.26 -0.43 -12.28
CA ASN A 130 8.41 0.43 -12.56
C ASN A 130 8.29 1.81 -11.91
N THR A 131 7.06 2.33 -11.74
CA THR A 131 6.81 3.59 -11.03
C THR A 131 6.43 3.39 -9.57
N ASN A 132 5.54 2.44 -9.28
CA ASN A 132 5.01 2.08 -7.96
C ASN A 132 4.68 3.29 -7.06
N ASN A 133 4.04 4.32 -7.64
CA ASN A 133 3.82 5.61 -6.97
C ASN A 133 3.08 5.50 -5.63
N GLN A 134 2.19 4.51 -5.50
CA GLN A 134 1.36 4.28 -4.32
C GLN A 134 1.96 3.26 -3.33
N ASN A 135 3.10 2.63 -3.66
CA ASN A 135 3.68 1.49 -2.94
C ASN A 135 2.70 0.31 -2.81
N TRP A 136 1.91 0.05 -3.85
CA TRP A 136 0.96 -1.06 -3.91
C TRP A 136 1.58 -2.35 -4.39
N ILE A 137 2.81 -2.31 -4.89
CA ILE A 137 3.51 -3.48 -5.41
C ILE A 137 4.71 -3.79 -4.53
N ASP A 138 4.84 -5.05 -4.09
CA ASP A 138 6.06 -5.55 -3.48
C ASP A 138 6.94 -6.23 -4.54
N LYS A 139 8.20 -5.80 -4.62
CA LYS A 139 9.21 -6.31 -5.56
C LYS A 139 10.14 -7.34 -4.92
N LYS A 140 9.77 -7.96 -3.79
CA LYS A 140 10.59 -9.00 -3.14
C LYS A 140 10.74 -10.23 -4.05
N GLY A 141 11.74 -10.21 -4.93
CA GLY A 141 12.05 -11.27 -5.88
C GLY A 141 12.91 -10.77 -7.03
N SER A 142 13.23 -11.66 -7.97
CA SER A 142 14.00 -11.32 -9.19
C SER A 142 13.11 -11.01 -10.40
N ASP A 143 11.83 -11.41 -10.33
CA ASP A 143 10.84 -11.25 -11.39
C ASP A 143 9.86 -10.14 -11.01
N VAL A 144 9.52 -9.29 -11.97
CA VAL A 144 8.67 -8.12 -11.78
C VAL A 144 7.23 -8.48 -12.19
N PRO A 145 6.20 -8.11 -11.44
CA PRO A 145 6.10 -7.96 -10.00
C PRO A 145 5.64 -9.24 -9.30
N VAL A 146 6.00 -9.36 -8.02
CA VAL A 146 5.73 -10.57 -7.24
C VAL A 146 4.30 -10.56 -6.69
N GLU A 147 3.80 -9.45 -6.16
CA GLU A 147 2.44 -9.36 -5.57
C GLU A 147 1.95 -7.90 -5.38
N ILE A 148 0.62 -7.70 -5.42
CA ILE A 148 -0.04 -6.47 -4.93
C ILE A 148 -0.21 -6.57 -3.41
N VAL A 149 0.16 -5.51 -2.70
CA VAL A 149 0.13 -5.44 -1.23
C VAL A 149 -0.84 -4.41 -0.66
N ASP A 150 -1.28 -4.70 0.55
CA ASP A 150 -2.03 -3.82 1.44
C ASP A 150 -1.10 -2.76 2.10
N PRO A 151 -1.65 -1.79 2.85
CA PRO A 151 -0.85 -0.75 3.53
C PRO A 151 0.14 -1.25 4.59
N TRP A 152 0.06 -2.51 5.00
CA TRP A 152 0.97 -3.17 5.94
C TRP A 152 2.00 -4.05 5.23
N GLY A 153 1.92 -4.15 3.89
CA GLY A 153 2.82 -4.93 3.07
C GLY A 153 2.44 -6.41 2.96
N ASN A 154 1.24 -6.80 3.39
CA ASN A 154 0.76 -8.15 3.14
C ASN A 154 0.09 -8.23 1.77
N PRO A 155 0.15 -9.37 1.07
CA PRO A 155 -0.46 -9.48 -0.24
C PRO A 155 -1.99 -9.47 -0.14
N TRP A 156 -2.63 -8.84 -1.11
CA TRP A 156 -4.07 -8.93 -1.29
C TRP A 156 -4.49 -10.37 -1.61
N ARG A 157 -5.67 -10.74 -1.11
CA ARG A 157 -6.25 -12.07 -1.26
C ARG A 157 -7.49 -12.01 -2.11
N PHE A 158 -7.61 -12.97 -3.01
CA PHE A 158 -8.68 -13.08 -4.00
C PHE A 158 -9.13 -14.53 -4.07
N ARG A 159 -10.43 -14.74 -4.22
CA ARG A 159 -11.07 -16.05 -4.31
C ARG A 159 -12.31 -15.96 -5.19
N ASN A 160 -12.46 -16.87 -6.13
CA ASN A 160 -13.64 -16.93 -7.01
C ASN A 160 -13.96 -18.37 -7.46
N GLN A 161 -13.54 -19.35 -6.66
CA GLN A 161 -13.69 -20.76 -7.00
C GLN A 161 -15.17 -21.17 -6.95
N LYS A 162 -15.71 -21.53 -8.12
CA LYS A 162 -17.09 -21.99 -8.25
C LYS A 162 -17.37 -23.20 -7.36
N GLY A 163 -18.29 -23.03 -6.41
CA GLY A 163 -18.70 -24.09 -5.48
C GLY A 163 -17.81 -24.25 -4.25
N ASP A 164 -16.86 -23.33 -4.03
CA ASP A 164 -16.13 -23.23 -2.76
C ASP A 164 -17.11 -22.89 -1.62
N PRO A 165 -17.22 -23.73 -0.58
CA PRO A 165 -18.10 -23.48 0.57
C PRO A 165 -17.68 -22.28 1.42
N ASP A 166 -16.41 -21.87 1.33
CA ASP A 166 -15.86 -20.75 2.10
C ASP A 166 -16.05 -19.41 1.39
N GLN A 167 -16.43 -19.42 0.11
CA GLN A 167 -16.72 -18.21 -0.65
C GLN A 167 -18.01 -17.53 -0.14
N GLN A 168 -17.91 -16.25 0.20
CA GLN A 168 -18.99 -15.48 0.82
C GLN A 168 -19.84 -14.74 -0.21
N ASN A 169 -19.21 -14.18 -1.26
CA ASN A 169 -19.90 -13.48 -2.33
C ASN A 169 -20.16 -14.37 -3.56
N PRO A 170 -21.23 -14.12 -4.36
CA PRO A 170 -21.53 -14.94 -5.54
C PRO A 170 -20.45 -14.89 -6.64
N ASP A 171 -19.77 -13.75 -6.77
CA ASP A 171 -18.84 -13.48 -7.87
C ASP A 171 -17.38 -13.71 -7.47
N PHE A 172 -16.92 -13.02 -6.42
CA PHE A 172 -15.57 -13.18 -5.87
C PHE A 172 -15.49 -12.58 -4.47
N ASP A 173 -14.56 -13.10 -3.67
CA ASP A 173 -14.12 -12.50 -2.42
C ASP A 173 -12.77 -11.82 -2.59
N LEU A 174 -12.63 -10.68 -1.94
CA LEU A 174 -11.42 -9.88 -1.91
C LEU A 174 -11.17 -9.44 -0.47
N TRP A 175 -9.98 -9.71 0.06
CA TRP A 175 -9.63 -9.31 1.43
C TRP A 175 -8.16 -9.00 1.63
N SER A 176 -7.90 -8.23 2.68
CA SER A 176 -6.58 -7.91 3.23
C SER A 176 -6.51 -8.50 4.64
N VAL A 177 -5.39 -9.14 4.98
CA VAL A 177 -5.16 -9.73 6.31
C VAL A 177 -4.87 -8.70 7.40
N GLY A 178 -4.78 -7.42 7.02
CA GLY A 178 -4.77 -6.34 7.99
C GLY A 178 -3.43 -6.16 8.74
N PRO A 179 -3.42 -5.31 9.78
CA PRO A 179 -2.21 -4.94 10.51
C PRO A 179 -1.50 -6.08 11.22
N ASP A 180 -2.17 -7.18 11.57
CA ASP A 180 -1.56 -8.30 12.28
C ASP A 180 -0.94 -9.36 11.35
N GLY A 181 -1.27 -9.31 10.05
CA GLY A 181 -0.77 -10.19 9.02
C GLY A 181 -1.31 -11.62 9.08
N LYS A 182 -2.38 -11.86 9.84
CA LYS A 182 -2.95 -13.20 10.07
C LYS A 182 -4.33 -13.27 9.47
N ASN A 183 -4.53 -14.23 8.58
CA ASN A 183 -5.84 -14.48 8.01
C ASN A 183 -6.84 -14.98 9.08
N GLY A 184 -8.08 -14.51 9.02
CA GLY A 184 -9.17 -15.01 9.86
C GLY A 184 -9.38 -14.24 11.16
N THR A 185 -8.72 -13.10 11.35
CA THR A 185 -8.79 -12.27 12.56
C THR A 185 -9.78 -11.11 12.40
N GLU A 186 -10.03 -10.38 13.49
CA GLU A 186 -10.98 -9.26 13.52
C GLU A 186 -10.50 -8.03 12.73
N ASP A 187 -9.20 -7.94 12.43
CA ASP A 187 -8.61 -6.81 11.72
C ASP A 187 -8.55 -7.01 10.19
N ASP A 188 -8.97 -8.17 9.71
CA ASP A 188 -9.19 -8.43 8.29
C ASP A 188 -10.15 -7.39 7.68
N ILE A 189 -9.80 -6.90 6.50
CA ILE A 189 -10.67 -6.03 5.72
C ILE A 189 -11.18 -6.86 4.56
N ARG A 190 -12.50 -7.04 4.48
CA ARG A 190 -13.18 -8.00 3.62
C ARG A 190 -14.23 -7.30 2.76
N ASN A 191 -14.53 -7.84 1.58
CA ASN A 191 -15.58 -7.31 0.70
C ASN A 191 -16.98 -7.92 0.97
N TRP A 192 -17.16 -8.63 2.08
CA TRP A 192 -18.44 -9.16 2.58
C TRP A 192 -18.77 -8.65 3.98
#